data_AF-A0A2D6SRM1-F1
#
_entry.id   AF-A0A2D6SRM1-F1
#
_cell.length_a   1.000
_cell.length_b   1.000
_cell.length_c   1.000
_cell.angle_alpha   90.00
_cell.angle_beta   90.00
_cell.angle_gamma   90.00
#
_symmetry.space_group_name_H-M   'P 1'
#
loop_
_entity.id
_entity.type
_entity.pdbx_description
1 polymer ?
#
loop_
_entity_poly.entity_id
_entity_poly.type
_entity_poly.pdbx_seq_one_letter_code
_entity_poly.pdbx_strand_id
1 'polypeptide(L)'
;MDQFANYGPVGVSRREMLLSTTLASLGITFAETLSAADSQSAIPPLNRFPRMVQEYFVRQVRQAEQAGLRAKAALKTKADAEAHVESVRRRIHESFGPWPEKTPLNPRITSTVERDTYRIENVLFESRPGFLVTANLYLPKGGPGPRPGVVGTCGHSSNGKASEAYQSFAQGLARQGYVVLIFDPLGQGERVQYPDEHFKSTVGVGTREHLKAGNQQFLVGENLSAWRAWDGIRALDYLLTRKEVDPKHVGVTGNSGGGTMTTWLCGVESRWTMAAPSCFVTTFRRNMENELPADTEQCPPKALALRLDHDDFIAAMAPKPVILLAKEKDFFDVRGSIEAYARLRQLYKLLGAEENIRLFVGPTAHGYSQENREAMYAWFHRATGLVGDGKEPEITIETDETLYAAPKGQVAALQSKPLQVFTQEKSEALAVKRSSLSEAELQKAVRKTLKLKPAKGGPDYFAFQQIFINRVANAIMIYNRSF
;
A
#
# COMPACT_ATOMS: atom_id res chain seq x y z
N MET A 1 51.94 4.79 -24.50
CA MET A 1 52.93 4.13 -23.63
C MET A 1 52.32 2.84 -23.14
N ASP A 2 52.86 1.77 -23.70
CA ASP A 2 52.56 0.36 -23.53
C ASP A 2 52.46 -0.10 -22.07
N GLN A 3 51.59 -1.06 -21.76
CA GLN A 3 51.97 -2.49 -21.77
C GLN A 3 50.78 -3.41 -21.43
N PHE A 4 50.53 -4.36 -22.32
CA PHE A 4 49.77 -5.60 -22.09
C PHE A 4 50.67 -6.65 -21.44
N ALA A 5 50.13 -7.50 -20.54
CA ALA A 5 50.60 -8.88 -20.37
C ALA A 5 49.60 -9.80 -19.64
N ASN A 6 49.14 -10.80 -20.40
CA ASN A 6 49.04 -12.23 -20.10
C ASN A 6 48.13 -12.77 -18.97
N TYR A 7 47.03 -13.39 -19.43
CA TYR A 7 46.43 -14.58 -18.82
C TYR A 7 47.30 -15.82 -19.06
N GLY A 8 47.55 -16.59 -18.00
CA GLY A 8 48.12 -17.94 -18.02
C GLY A 8 47.59 -18.75 -16.82
N PRO A 9 47.51 -20.08 -16.90
CA PRO A 9 46.67 -20.91 -16.04
C PRO A 9 47.35 -21.19 -14.70
N VAL A 10 46.66 -20.98 -13.58
CA VAL A 10 47.17 -21.36 -12.26
C VAL A 10 46.65 -22.75 -11.91
N GLY A 11 47.61 -23.67 -11.79
CA GLY A 11 47.41 -25.08 -11.53
C GLY A 11 47.08 -25.42 -10.08
N VAL A 12 46.48 -26.60 -9.99
CA VAL A 12 46.20 -27.42 -8.81
C VAL A 12 47.46 -27.59 -7.97
N SER A 13 47.38 -27.27 -6.68
CA SER A 13 48.53 -27.38 -5.77
C SER A 13 48.72 -28.82 -5.27
N ARG A 14 49.94 -29.20 -4.89
CA ARG A 14 50.36 -30.54 -4.40
C ARG A 14 49.54 -31.12 -3.22
N ARG A 15 48.60 -30.36 -2.65
CA ARG A 15 47.64 -30.84 -1.64
C ARG A 15 46.43 -31.56 -2.23
N GLU A 16 46.15 -31.37 -3.51
CA GLU A 16 45.01 -31.98 -4.24
C GLU A 16 45.42 -33.25 -5.00
N MET A 17 46.71 -33.61 -5.00
CA MET A 17 47.28 -34.78 -5.71
C MET A 17 47.56 -35.98 -4.78
N LEU A 18 46.97 -36.01 -3.57
CA LEU A 18 47.21 -37.07 -2.57
C LEU A 18 45.95 -37.76 -2.04
N LEU A 19 44.79 -37.58 -2.69
CA LEU A 19 43.54 -38.27 -2.31
C LEU A 19 42.92 -39.11 -3.44
N SER A 20 43.66 -39.33 -4.53
CA SER A 20 43.30 -40.26 -5.59
C SER A 20 44.44 -41.26 -5.81
N THR A 21 44.52 -42.29 -4.95
CA THR A 21 44.94 -43.67 -5.25
C THR A 21 45.34 -44.40 -3.97
N THR A 22 44.38 -45.00 -3.28
CA THR A 22 44.59 -46.24 -2.50
C THR A 22 43.27 -47.01 -2.47
N LEU A 23 42.78 -47.38 -3.65
CA LEU A 23 41.90 -48.53 -3.80
C LEU A 23 42.77 -49.72 -4.22
N ALA A 24 42.47 -50.87 -3.63
CA ALA A 24 42.97 -52.22 -3.95
C ALA A 24 44.10 -52.77 -3.06
N SER A 25 43.79 -53.01 -1.79
CA SER A 25 44.05 -54.30 -1.12
C SER A 25 43.74 -54.20 0.37
N LEU A 26 42.49 -54.45 0.73
CA LEU A 26 42.01 -54.99 2.03
C LEU A 26 40.49 -55.13 1.90
N GLY A 27 40.10 -55.98 0.95
CA GLY A 27 38.77 -56.58 0.97
C GLY A 27 38.71 -57.54 2.16
N ILE A 28 37.50 -57.66 2.71
CA ILE A 28 37.10 -58.55 3.81
C ILE A 28 37.37 -57.94 5.20
N THR A 29 36.55 -56.96 5.61
CA THR A 29 36.03 -56.72 6.99
C THR A 29 35.39 -55.32 7.19
N PHE A 30 34.75 -54.73 6.18
CA PHE A 30 33.99 -53.47 6.35
C PHE A 30 32.56 -53.55 5.76
N ALA A 31 31.95 -54.73 5.85
CA ALA A 31 30.55 -54.93 5.48
C ALA A 31 29.56 -54.67 6.65
N GLU A 32 30.04 -54.28 7.84
CA GLU A 32 29.18 -54.04 9.02
C GLU A 32 29.22 -52.62 9.58
N THR A 33 29.87 -51.66 8.90
CA THR A 33 29.88 -50.24 9.28
C THR A 33 29.33 -49.30 8.21
N LEU A 34 28.73 -49.84 7.15
CA LEU A 34 27.92 -49.11 6.18
C LEU A 34 26.44 -49.14 6.61
N SER A 35 26.10 -48.38 7.66
CA SER A 35 24.70 -48.02 7.93
C SER A 35 24.54 -46.83 8.88
N ALA A 36 25.62 -46.24 9.40
CA ALA A 36 25.54 -45.24 10.46
C ALA A 36 26.22 -43.93 10.06
N ALA A 37 25.74 -43.27 9.00
CA ALA A 37 25.95 -41.83 8.78
C ALA A 37 25.08 -41.33 7.61
N ASP A 38 23.77 -41.50 7.69
CA ASP A 38 22.86 -40.64 6.92
C ASP A 38 21.54 -40.45 7.66
N SER A 39 21.64 -39.70 8.74
CA SER A 39 20.53 -38.87 9.17
C SER A 39 21.12 -37.50 9.47
N GLN A 40 21.40 -36.71 8.43
CA GLN A 40 21.15 -35.28 8.58
C GLN A 40 19.75 -35.20 9.19
N SER A 41 19.68 -34.81 10.46
CA SER A 41 18.42 -34.49 11.09
C SER A 41 17.80 -33.42 10.20
N ALA A 42 16.80 -33.83 9.40
CA ALA A 42 16.01 -32.90 8.64
C ALA A 42 15.54 -31.88 9.67
N ILE A 43 16.05 -30.65 9.57
CA ILE A 43 15.64 -29.56 10.45
C ILE A 43 14.12 -29.57 10.36
N PRO A 44 13.40 -29.90 11.45
CA PRO A 44 11.96 -30.05 11.35
C PRO A 44 11.43 -28.71 10.85
N PRO A 45 10.69 -28.66 9.73
CA PRO A 45 10.18 -27.41 9.24
C PRO A 45 9.33 -26.80 10.35
N LEU A 46 9.76 -25.66 10.88
CA LEU A 46 8.95 -24.87 11.81
C LEU A 46 7.88 -24.14 10.99
N ASN A 47 6.94 -24.91 10.43
CA ASN A 47 5.75 -24.38 9.79
C ASN A 47 4.53 -24.81 10.61
N ARG A 48 4.36 -24.17 11.79
CA ARG A 48 3.20 -24.38 12.67
C ARG A 48 1.97 -23.55 12.27
N PHE A 49 1.86 -23.17 11.00
CA PHE A 49 0.57 -22.82 10.40
C PHE A 49 0.29 -23.76 9.22
N PRO A 50 -0.84 -24.48 9.20
CA PRO A 50 -1.22 -25.25 8.03
C PRO A 50 -1.44 -24.29 6.86
N ARG A 51 -0.76 -24.53 5.72
CA ARG A 51 -0.95 -23.76 4.46
C ARG A 51 -2.41 -23.72 3.99
N MET A 52 -3.31 -24.48 4.60
CA MET A 52 -4.74 -24.52 4.33
C MET A 52 -5.38 -23.14 4.24
N VAL A 53 -5.10 -22.22 5.18
CA VAL A 53 -5.70 -20.87 5.18
C VAL A 53 -5.18 -20.05 4.00
N GLN A 54 -3.86 -20.06 3.80
CA GLN A 54 -3.21 -19.36 2.70
C GLN A 54 -3.64 -19.91 1.33
N GLU A 55 -3.60 -21.22 1.15
CA GLU A 55 -4.06 -21.90 -0.07
C GLU A 55 -5.55 -21.66 -0.34
N TYR A 56 -6.39 -21.58 0.71
CA TYR A 56 -7.79 -21.20 0.57
C TYR A 56 -7.92 -19.80 -0.01
N PHE A 57 -7.25 -18.79 0.57
CA PHE A 57 -7.32 -17.43 0.08
C PHE A 57 -6.68 -17.25 -1.30
N VAL A 58 -5.53 -17.87 -1.57
CA VAL A 58 -4.91 -17.89 -2.91
C VAL A 58 -5.87 -18.48 -3.95
N ARG A 59 -6.58 -19.58 -3.65
CA ARG A 59 -7.60 -20.12 -4.57
C ARG A 59 -8.73 -19.12 -4.82
N GLN A 60 -9.23 -18.44 -3.78
CA GLN A 60 -10.28 -17.43 -3.94
C GLN A 60 -9.81 -16.24 -4.78
N VAL A 61 -8.59 -15.73 -4.54
CA VAL A 61 -8.01 -14.61 -5.29
C VAL A 61 -7.79 -15.00 -6.76
N ARG A 62 -7.24 -16.19 -7.04
CA ARG A 62 -7.09 -16.72 -8.41
C ARG A 62 -8.43 -16.84 -9.13
N GLN A 63 -9.47 -17.35 -8.45
CA GLN A 63 -10.82 -17.44 -9.04
C GLN A 63 -11.38 -16.05 -9.39
N ALA A 64 -11.21 -15.07 -8.50
CA ALA A 64 -11.64 -13.70 -8.74
C ALA A 64 -10.89 -13.06 -9.91
N GLU A 65 -9.55 -13.19 -9.94
CA GLU A 65 -8.70 -12.67 -11.03
C GLU A 65 -9.10 -13.30 -12.38
N GLN A 66 -9.25 -14.63 -12.45
CA GLN A 66 -9.65 -15.32 -13.68
C GLN A 66 -11.04 -14.91 -14.18
N ALA A 67 -11.97 -14.60 -13.28
CA ALA A 67 -13.25 -14.02 -13.67
C ALA A 67 -13.09 -12.61 -14.25
N GLY A 68 -12.25 -11.77 -13.65
CA GLY A 68 -11.92 -10.43 -14.14
C GLY A 68 -11.21 -10.45 -15.49
N LEU A 69 -10.23 -11.33 -15.67
CA LEU A 69 -9.49 -11.50 -16.93
C LEU A 69 -10.40 -11.93 -18.08
N ARG A 70 -11.33 -12.87 -17.83
CA ARG A 70 -12.33 -13.26 -18.85
C ARG A 70 -13.22 -12.10 -19.26
N ALA A 71 -13.66 -11.27 -18.31
CA ALA A 71 -14.45 -10.09 -18.60
C ALA A 71 -13.66 -9.05 -19.43
N LYS A 72 -12.38 -8.80 -19.09
CA LYS A 72 -11.51 -7.88 -19.82
C LYS A 72 -11.17 -8.39 -21.23
N ALA A 73 -10.96 -9.70 -21.41
CA ALA A 73 -10.70 -10.31 -22.71
C ALA A 73 -11.91 -10.26 -23.68
N ALA A 74 -13.12 -10.15 -23.13
CA ALA A 74 -14.35 -10.04 -23.91
C ALA A 74 -14.56 -8.64 -24.52
N LEU A 75 -13.85 -7.61 -24.06
CA LEU A 75 -13.94 -6.24 -24.60
C LEU A 75 -13.36 -6.20 -26.02
N LYS A 76 -14.13 -5.71 -27.01
CA LYS A 76 -13.70 -5.63 -28.42
C LYS A 76 -13.79 -4.23 -29.00
N THR A 77 -14.66 -3.40 -28.47
CA THR A 77 -14.97 -2.07 -29.01
C THR A 77 -14.69 -0.98 -27.99
N LYS A 78 -14.65 0.27 -28.48
CA LYS A 78 -14.61 1.46 -27.61
C LYS A 78 -15.80 1.51 -26.65
N ALA A 79 -17.01 1.17 -27.13
CA ALA A 79 -18.20 1.13 -26.30
C ALA A 79 -18.12 0.09 -25.18
N ASP A 80 -17.54 -1.10 -25.45
CA ASP A 80 -17.30 -2.10 -24.40
C ASP A 80 -16.35 -1.57 -23.33
N ALA A 81 -15.28 -0.89 -23.76
CA ALA A 81 -14.29 -0.31 -22.86
C ALA A 81 -14.89 0.82 -21.99
N GLU A 82 -15.71 1.70 -22.56
CA GLU A 82 -16.42 2.76 -21.83
C GLU A 82 -17.40 2.16 -20.80
N ALA A 83 -18.18 1.15 -21.20
CA ALA A 83 -19.08 0.43 -20.29
C ALA A 83 -18.32 -0.31 -19.18
N HIS A 84 -17.14 -0.85 -19.49
CA HIS A 84 -16.27 -1.48 -18.49
C HIS A 84 -15.77 -0.47 -17.45
N VAL A 85 -15.27 0.70 -17.90
CA VAL A 85 -14.81 1.78 -17.02
C VAL A 85 -15.94 2.25 -16.09
N GLU A 86 -17.14 2.43 -16.61
CA GLU A 86 -18.29 2.84 -15.79
C GLU A 86 -18.69 1.76 -14.76
N SER A 87 -18.69 0.49 -15.18
CA SER A 87 -18.91 -0.63 -14.27
C SER A 87 -17.84 -0.73 -13.17
N VAL A 88 -16.57 -0.46 -13.50
CA VAL A 88 -15.47 -0.38 -12.55
C VAL A 88 -15.71 0.74 -11.53
N ARG A 89 -16.02 1.96 -11.96
CA ARG A 89 -16.31 3.11 -11.08
C ARG A 89 -17.43 2.79 -10.08
N ARG A 90 -18.53 2.22 -10.55
CA ARG A 90 -19.65 1.81 -9.69
C ARG A 90 -19.23 0.78 -8.64
N ARG A 91 -18.44 -0.22 -9.01
CA ARG A 91 -17.93 -1.25 -8.08
C ARG A 91 -16.94 -0.66 -7.08
N ILE A 92 -16.09 0.27 -7.49
CA ILE A 92 -15.19 1.00 -6.57
C ILE A 92 -16.00 1.81 -5.56
N HIS A 93 -17.03 2.54 -6.00
CA HIS A 93 -17.92 3.28 -5.11
C HIS A 93 -18.65 2.36 -4.11
N GLU A 94 -19.10 1.18 -4.55
CA GLU A 94 -19.68 0.17 -3.65
C GLU A 94 -18.67 -0.35 -2.61
N SER A 95 -17.40 -0.50 -3.00
CA SER A 95 -16.31 -0.97 -2.13
C SER A 95 -15.96 0.03 -1.03
N PHE A 96 -15.85 1.32 -1.38
CA PHE A 96 -15.48 2.38 -0.44
C PHE A 96 -16.65 2.83 0.44
N GLY A 97 -17.89 2.71 -0.07
CA GLY A 97 -19.10 3.15 0.60
C GLY A 97 -19.43 4.62 0.34
N PRO A 98 -20.50 5.15 0.98
CA PRO A 98 -20.89 6.53 0.82
C PRO A 98 -19.86 7.47 1.46
N TRP A 99 -19.58 8.58 0.77
CA TRP A 99 -18.76 9.65 1.31
C TRP A 99 -19.51 10.48 2.34
N PRO A 100 -18.83 11.03 3.36
CA PRO A 100 -19.44 12.01 4.24
C PRO A 100 -19.73 13.31 3.46
N GLU A 101 -20.57 14.16 4.04
CA GLU A 101 -20.83 15.50 3.47
C GLU A 101 -19.54 16.33 3.42
N LYS A 102 -19.36 17.11 2.34
CA LYS A 102 -18.27 18.08 2.26
C LYS A 102 -18.58 19.29 3.16
N THR A 103 -17.91 19.36 4.30
CA THR A 103 -17.98 20.50 5.22
C THR A 103 -16.98 21.60 4.83
N PRO A 104 -17.01 22.81 5.43
CA PRO A 104 -15.95 23.80 5.22
C PRO A 104 -14.56 23.25 5.53
N LEU A 105 -13.55 23.62 4.74
CA LEU A 105 -12.15 23.20 4.94
C LEU A 105 -11.45 23.94 6.08
N ASN A 106 -11.94 25.13 6.46
CA ASN A 106 -11.31 26.01 7.47
C ASN A 106 -9.78 26.14 7.34
N PRO A 107 -9.23 26.39 6.13
CA PRO A 107 -7.79 26.35 5.93
C PRO A 107 -7.08 27.50 6.66
N ARG A 108 -5.91 27.22 7.22
CA ARG A 108 -5.04 28.19 7.89
C ARG A 108 -3.60 27.98 7.44
N ILE A 109 -2.95 29.05 6.99
CA ILE A 109 -1.50 29.07 6.80
C ILE A 109 -0.89 29.40 8.16
N THR A 110 -0.09 28.50 8.72
CA THR A 110 0.51 28.66 10.05
C THR A 110 1.92 29.21 10.02
N SER A 111 2.65 28.99 8.93
CA SER A 111 3.92 29.63 8.65
C SER A 111 4.22 29.64 7.15
N THR A 112 5.22 30.41 6.76
CA THR A 112 5.72 30.45 5.38
C THR A 112 7.24 30.44 5.41
N VAL A 113 7.81 29.63 4.53
CA VAL A 113 9.24 29.38 4.43
C VAL A 113 9.70 29.76 3.03
N GLU A 114 10.56 30.77 2.95
CA GLU A 114 11.04 31.33 1.68
C GLU A 114 12.24 30.57 1.14
N ARG A 115 12.21 30.17 -0.13
CA ARG A 115 13.34 29.57 -0.86
C ARG A 115 13.69 30.38 -2.10
N ASP A 116 14.72 29.96 -2.81
CA ASP A 116 15.23 30.62 -4.01
C ASP A 116 14.14 30.76 -5.09
N THR A 117 13.50 29.65 -5.48
CA THR A 117 12.59 29.57 -6.64
C THR A 117 11.14 29.26 -6.28
N TYR A 118 10.88 28.94 -5.01
CA TYR A 118 9.55 28.65 -4.50
C TYR A 118 9.42 29.13 -3.04
N ARG A 119 8.23 29.06 -2.48
CA ARG A 119 8.00 29.17 -1.02
C ARG A 119 7.18 27.96 -0.56
N ILE A 120 7.28 27.63 0.72
CA ILE A 120 6.48 26.58 1.35
C ILE A 120 5.52 27.26 2.31
N GLU A 121 4.23 27.07 2.12
CA GLU A 121 3.21 27.45 3.10
C GLU A 121 2.88 26.20 3.94
N ASN A 122 3.06 26.27 5.25
CA ASN A 122 2.60 25.21 6.16
C ASN A 122 1.12 25.43 6.44
N VAL A 123 0.30 24.43 6.17
CA VAL A 123 -1.15 24.56 6.11
C VAL A 123 -1.82 23.55 7.04
N LEU A 124 -2.83 24.02 7.76
CA LEU A 124 -3.85 23.20 8.41
C LEU A 124 -5.17 23.34 7.67
N PHE A 125 -5.90 22.24 7.51
CA PHE A 125 -7.30 22.25 7.08
C PHE A 125 -8.07 21.09 7.70
N GLU A 126 -9.39 21.11 7.59
CA GLU A 126 -10.29 20.06 8.10
C GLU A 126 -10.78 19.17 6.95
N SER A 127 -10.53 17.87 7.04
CA SER A 127 -11.17 16.90 6.13
C SER A 127 -12.55 16.49 6.62
N ARG A 128 -12.79 16.58 7.94
CA ARG A 128 -14.08 16.43 8.63
C ARG A 128 -14.13 17.44 9.78
N PRO A 129 -15.30 17.82 10.31
CA PRO A 129 -15.41 18.75 11.42
C PRO A 129 -14.50 18.37 12.60
N GLY A 130 -13.57 19.25 12.94
CA GLY A 130 -12.60 19.06 14.03
C GLY A 130 -11.50 18.02 13.76
N PHE A 131 -11.42 17.46 12.55
CA PHE A 131 -10.38 16.50 12.16
C PHE A 131 -9.34 17.18 11.27
N LEU A 132 -8.25 17.61 11.90
CA LEU A 132 -7.20 18.38 11.23
C LEU A 132 -6.31 17.50 10.35
N VAL A 133 -5.99 18.05 9.18
CA VAL A 133 -4.98 17.58 8.23
C VAL A 133 -3.90 18.65 8.14
N THR A 134 -2.65 18.22 8.33
CA THR A 134 -1.44 19.02 8.17
C THR A 134 -0.87 18.81 6.77
N ALA A 135 -0.44 19.90 6.14
CA ALA A 135 0.08 19.88 4.79
C ALA A 135 1.17 20.94 4.57
N ASN A 136 2.00 20.73 3.56
CA ASN A 136 2.90 21.76 3.02
C ASN A 136 2.47 22.04 1.57
N LEU A 137 2.28 23.33 1.26
CA LEU A 137 2.00 23.80 -0.09
C LEU A 137 3.24 24.47 -0.66
N TYR A 138 3.89 23.80 -1.61
CA TYR A 138 5.03 24.31 -2.34
C TYR A 138 4.54 25.15 -3.52
N LEU A 139 4.89 26.44 -3.51
CA LEU A 139 4.43 27.43 -4.47
C LEU A 139 5.61 28.02 -5.25
N PRO A 140 5.71 27.74 -6.56
CA PRO A 140 6.74 28.34 -7.39
C PRO A 140 6.62 29.87 -7.43
N LYS A 141 7.75 30.57 -7.45
CA LYS A 141 7.85 32.02 -7.57
C LYS A 141 7.90 32.43 -9.05
N GLY A 142 7.29 33.57 -9.36
CA GLY A 142 7.37 34.19 -10.70
C GLY A 142 6.63 33.45 -11.81
N GLY A 143 6.52 34.05 -12.99
CA GLY A 143 5.76 33.49 -14.12
C GLY A 143 4.27 33.83 -14.11
N PRO A 144 3.62 33.91 -15.29
CA PRO A 144 2.25 34.36 -15.41
C PRO A 144 1.23 33.25 -15.14
N GLY A 145 0.11 33.61 -14.51
CA GLY A 145 -1.13 32.83 -14.48
C GLY A 145 -1.15 31.61 -13.54
N PRO A 146 -2.30 30.91 -13.48
CA PRO A 146 -2.45 29.63 -12.77
C PRO A 146 -1.55 28.55 -13.38
N ARG A 147 -1.05 27.64 -12.54
CA ARG A 147 -0.10 26.57 -12.92
C ARG A 147 -0.67 25.19 -12.61
N PRO A 148 -0.20 24.13 -13.28
CA PRO A 148 -0.61 22.77 -12.93
C PRO A 148 -0.41 22.46 -11.44
N GLY A 149 -1.43 21.87 -10.83
CA GLY A 149 -1.42 21.46 -9.44
C GLY A 149 -1.09 19.98 -9.28
N VAL A 150 -0.45 19.59 -8.18
CA VAL A 150 -0.23 18.19 -7.82
C VAL A 150 -0.56 17.98 -6.34
N VAL A 151 -1.35 16.95 -6.04
CA VAL A 151 -1.48 16.44 -4.68
C VAL A 151 -0.50 15.28 -4.48
N GLY A 152 0.40 15.46 -3.52
CA GLY A 152 1.34 14.46 -3.05
C GLY A 152 0.75 13.64 -1.91
N THR A 153 0.94 12.32 -1.96
CA THR A 153 0.57 11.38 -0.90
C THR A 153 1.80 10.66 -0.37
N CYS A 154 1.84 10.46 0.95
CA CYS A 154 2.98 9.86 1.63
C CYS A 154 2.71 8.37 1.92
N GLY A 155 3.73 7.53 1.74
CA GLY A 155 3.77 6.18 2.29
C GLY A 155 4.18 6.15 3.76
N HIS A 156 4.56 4.97 4.27
CA HIS A 156 4.74 4.67 5.70
C HIS A 156 6.03 5.24 6.32
N SER A 157 6.32 6.53 6.12
CA SER A 157 7.36 7.26 6.87
C SER A 157 6.83 7.72 8.24
N SER A 158 7.68 7.66 9.26
CA SER A 158 7.30 8.13 10.61
C SER A 158 6.97 9.63 10.63
N ASN A 159 7.76 10.46 9.94
CA ASN A 159 7.59 11.91 9.87
C ASN A 159 6.73 12.38 8.68
N GLY A 160 6.01 11.48 8.01
CA GLY A 160 5.01 11.83 6.99
C GLY A 160 5.59 12.68 5.86
N LYS A 161 4.95 13.83 5.58
CA LYS A 161 5.31 14.75 4.48
C LYS A 161 6.73 15.33 4.60
N ALA A 162 7.31 15.32 5.79
CA ALA A 162 8.68 15.80 6.03
C ALA A 162 9.75 14.75 5.71
N SER A 163 9.39 13.52 5.30
CA SER A 163 10.42 12.54 4.93
C SER A 163 11.12 12.94 3.62
N GLU A 164 12.42 12.65 3.52
CA GLU A 164 13.26 12.97 2.35
C GLU A 164 12.60 12.61 1.02
N ALA A 165 12.15 11.35 0.85
CA ALA A 165 11.57 10.88 -0.40
C ALA A 165 10.36 11.70 -0.87
N TYR A 166 9.60 12.26 0.07
CA TYR A 166 8.39 13.02 -0.23
C TYR A 166 8.65 14.51 -0.39
N GLN A 167 9.59 15.06 0.40
CA GLN A 167 10.12 16.39 0.16
C GLN A 167 10.75 16.48 -1.24
N SER A 168 11.54 15.48 -1.65
CA SER A 168 12.23 15.50 -2.93
C SER A 168 11.29 15.68 -4.12
N PHE A 169 10.21 14.90 -4.22
CA PHE A 169 9.30 15.04 -5.35
C PHE A 169 8.50 16.35 -5.31
N ALA A 170 8.15 16.84 -4.11
CA ALA A 170 7.40 18.09 -3.96
C ALA A 170 8.27 19.30 -4.34
N GLN A 171 9.52 19.33 -3.88
CA GLN A 171 10.49 20.35 -4.26
C GLN A 171 10.82 20.28 -5.76
N GLY A 172 11.07 19.08 -6.28
CA GLY A 172 11.38 18.86 -7.70
C GLY A 172 10.27 19.38 -8.62
N LEU A 173 9.01 19.06 -8.31
CA LEU A 173 7.85 19.58 -9.05
C LEU A 173 7.70 21.10 -8.89
N ALA A 174 7.85 21.64 -7.68
CA ALA A 174 7.75 23.08 -7.44
C ALA A 174 8.80 23.88 -8.23
N ARG A 175 10.05 23.41 -8.26
CA ARG A 175 11.12 24.00 -9.08
C ARG A 175 10.85 23.90 -10.58
N GLN A 176 10.05 22.92 -11.01
CA GLN A 176 9.60 22.75 -12.40
C GLN A 176 8.28 23.48 -12.72
N GLY A 177 7.76 24.29 -11.79
CA GLY A 177 6.61 25.17 -12.03
C GLY A 177 5.25 24.61 -11.60
N TYR A 178 5.20 23.49 -10.89
CA TYR A 178 3.95 22.95 -10.35
C TYR A 178 3.62 23.53 -8.98
N VAL A 179 2.33 23.74 -8.70
CA VAL A 179 1.87 23.96 -7.33
C VAL A 179 1.66 22.60 -6.66
N VAL A 180 2.38 22.31 -5.58
CA VAL A 180 2.34 20.98 -4.96
C VAL A 180 1.80 21.06 -3.54
N LEU A 181 0.71 20.37 -3.26
CA LEU A 181 0.21 20.16 -1.90
C LEU A 181 0.53 18.74 -1.45
N ILE A 182 1.31 18.59 -0.39
CA ILE A 182 1.56 17.29 0.24
C ILE A 182 1.04 17.30 1.66
N PHE A 183 0.39 16.21 2.09
CA PHE A 183 -0.27 16.14 3.40
C PHE A 183 0.14 14.90 4.19
N ASP A 184 0.04 15.00 5.52
CA ASP A 184 0.37 13.88 6.41
C ASP A 184 -0.71 12.79 6.38
N PRO A 185 -0.29 11.52 6.24
CA PRO A 185 -1.16 10.39 6.47
C PRO A 185 -1.72 10.36 7.89
N LEU A 186 -2.91 9.77 8.03
CA LEU A 186 -3.46 9.46 9.34
C LEU A 186 -2.52 8.51 10.10
N GLY A 187 -2.12 8.87 11.31
CA GLY A 187 -1.23 8.07 12.16
C GLY A 187 0.26 8.20 11.85
N GLN A 188 0.65 9.22 11.08
CA GLN A 188 2.03 9.54 10.72
C GLN A 188 2.26 11.06 10.73
N GLY A 189 3.53 11.49 10.70
CA GLY A 189 3.89 12.90 10.70
C GLY A 189 3.27 13.62 11.89
N GLU A 190 2.57 14.71 11.62
CA GLU A 190 1.91 15.52 12.66
C GLU A 190 0.53 14.99 13.09
N ARG A 191 0.13 13.81 12.60
CA ARG A 191 -1.23 13.27 12.76
C ARG A 191 -1.26 11.97 13.53
N VAL A 192 -0.44 11.83 14.57
CA VAL A 192 -0.56 10.73 15.54
C VAL A 192 -1.97 10.72 16.14
N GLN A 193 -2.63 9.56 16.13
CA GLN A 193 -4.02 9.42 16.60
C GLN A 193 -4.13 8.91 18.04
N TYR A 194 -3.07 8.32 18.56
CA TYR A 194 -2.99 7.77 19.93
C TYR A 194 -1.83 8.39 20.72
N PRO A 195 -1.81 9.73 20.89
CA PRO A 195 -0.73 10.43 21.58
C PRO A 195 -0.74 10.19 23.09
N ASP A 196 0.44 10.14 23.70
CA ASP A 196 0.65 10.36 25.14
C ASP A 196 0.67 11.87 25.48
N GLU A 197 0.95 12.21 26.75
CA GLU A 197 1.07 13.60 27.23
C GLU A 197 2.19 14.41 26.55
N HIS A 198 3.13 13.74 25.86
CA HIS A 198 4.23 14.33 25.12
C HIS A 198 4.00 14.29 23.60
N PHE A 199 2.79 13.95 23.16
CA PHE A 199 2.37 13.81 21.77
C PHE A 199 3.14 12.72 21.00
N LYS A 200 3.66 11.70 21.68
CA LYS A 200 4.24 10.52 21.05
C LYS A 200 3.22 9.40 20.95
N SER A 201 3.30 8.60 19.90
CA SER A 201 2.37 7.49 19.69
C SER A 201 2.57 6.40 20.75
N THR A 202 1.49 6.04 21.44
CA THR A 202 1.47 4.94 22.42
C THR A 202 1.36 3.55 21.81
N VAL A 203 1.03 3.46 20.51
CA VAL A 203 0.84 2.19 19.78
C VAL A 203 1.83 2.00 18.62
N GLY A 204 2.58 3.04 18.28
CA GLY A 204 3.55 3.09 17.18
C GLY A 204 2.96 3.64 15.89
N VAL A 205 3.76 4.40 15.12
CA VAL A 205 3.32 5.14 13.92
C VAL A 205 3.09 4.25 12.68
N GLY A 206 2.37 4.80 11.69
CA GLY A 206 2.12 4.16 10.40
C GLY A 206 1.32 2.87 10.55
N THR A 207 1.83 1.75 10.03
CA THR A 207 1.13 0.46 9.96
C THR A 207 0.51 0.01 11.29
N ARG A 208 1.19 0.23 12.43
CA ARG A 208 0.64 -0.18 13.74
C ARG A 208 -0.61 0.61 14.11
N GLU A 209 -0.57 1.94 13.96
CA GLU A 209 -1.73 2.80 14.15
C GLU A 209 -2.85 2.49 13.15
N HIS A 210 -2.51 2.26 11.88
CA HIS A 210 -3.49 1.90 10.86
C HIS A 210 -4.26 0.62 11.25
N LEU A 211 -3.54 -0.42 11.68
CA LEU A 211 -4.15 -1.67 12.13
C LEU A 211 -5.03 -1.44 13.37
N LYS A 212 -4.52 -0.71 14.38
CA LYS A 212 -5.27 -0.43 15.61
C LYS A 212 -6.57 0.33 15.34
N ALA A 213 -6.52 1.35 14.49
CA ALA A 213 -7.68 2.15 14.12
C ALA A 213 -8.63 1.41 13.18
N GLY A 214 -8.11 0.85 12.10
CA GLY A 214 -8.90 0.19 11.07
C GLY A 214 -9.65 -1.05 11.59
N ASN A 215 -9.04 -1.84 12.49
CA ASN A 215 -9.72 -2.98 13.10
C ASN A 215 -10.96 -2.58 13.90
N GLN A 216 -10.95 -1.41 14.54
CA GLN A 216 -12.11 -0.89 15.27
C GLN A 216 -13.16 -0.33 14.30
N GLN A 217 -12.73 0.36 13.24
CA GLN A 217 -13.61 0.90 12.21
C GLN A 217 -14.46 -0.19 11.52
N PHE A 218 -13.88 -1.36 11.25
CA PHE A 218 -14.62 -2.48 10.66
C PHE A 218 -15.84 -2.89 11.47
N LEU A 219 -15.79 -2.78 12.81
CA LEU A 219 -16.90 -3.16 13.70
C LEU A 219 -18.09 -2.20 13.63
N VAL A 220 -17.87 -0.99 13.13
CA VAL A 220 -18.90 0.06 12.98
C VAL A 220 -19.24 0.34 11.51
N GLY A 221 -18.78 -0.51 10.59
CA GLY A 221 -19.05 -0.38 9.15
C GLY A 221 -18.19 0.68 8.45
N GLU A 222 -17.14 1.17 9.10
CA GLU A 222 -16.16 2.10 8.53
C GLU A 222 -14.93 1.34 8.02
N ASN A 223 -14.12 1.99 7.19
CA ASN A 223 -12.87 1.41 6.71
C ASN A 223 -11.78 2.49 6.53
N LEU A 224 -10.54 2.14 6.88
CA LEU A 224 -9.45 3.10 6.90
C LEU A 224 -9.06 3.59 5.50
N SER A 225 -9.19 2.74 4.48
CA SER A 225 -9.01 3.12 3.08
C SER A 225 -9.88 4.30 2.67
N ALA A 226 -11.18 4.30 3.01
CA ALA A 226 -12.09 5.41 2.72
C ALA A 226 -11.76 6.65 3.55
N TRP A 227 -11.31 6.48 4.80
CA TRP A 227 -10.90 7.62 5.62
C TRP A 227 -9.70 8.36 5.04
N ARG A 228 -8.68 7.61 4.61
CA ARG A 228 -7.48 8.19 4.00
C ARG A 228 -7.72 8.72 2.58
N ALA A 229 -8.52 8.02 1.77
CA ALA A 229 -8.92 8.52 0.45
C ALA A 229 -9.75 9.81 0.57
N TRP A 230 -10.61 9.92 1.58
CA TRP A 230 -11.33 11.16 1.86
C TRP A 230 -10.38 12.32 2.16
N ASP A 231 -9.35 12.12 2.97
CA ASP A 231 -8.35 13.16 3.22
C ASP A 231 -7.68 13.63 1.91
N GLY A 232 -7.40 12.72 0.98
CA GLY A 232 -6.90 13.07 -0.36
C GLY A 232 -7.90 13.83 -1.25
N ILE A 233 -9.19 13.46 -1.21
CA ILE A 233 -10.28 14.21 -1.88
C ILE A 233 -10.36 15.64 -1.33
N ARG A 234 -10.24 15.77 0.00
CA ARG A 234 -10.29 17.06 0.70
C ARG A 234 -9.02 17.89 0.49
N ALA A 235 -7.87 17.24 0.33
CA ALA A 235 -6.64 17.90 -0.10
C ALA A 235 -6.78 18.49 -1.53
N LEU A 236 -7.40 17.75 -2.46
CA LEU A 236 -7.73 18.29 -3.79
C LEU A 236 -8.72 19.45 -3.70
N ASP A 237 -9.75 19.35 -2.85
CA ASP A 237 -10.68 20.46 -2.62
C ASP A 237 -9.94 21.72 -2.17
N TYR A 238 -8.99 21.60 -1.23
CA TYR A 238 -8.16 22.74 -0.79
C TYR A 238 -7.28 23.27 -1.91
N LEU A 239 -6.56 22.39 -2.62
CA LEU A 239 -5.68 22.78 -3.74
C LEU A 239 -6.46 23.59 -4.79
N LEU A 240 -7.68 23.17 -5.14
CA LEU A 240 -8.53 23.87 -6.11
C LEU A 240 -9.11 25.19 -5.61
N THR A 241 -9.00 25.53 -4.32
CA THR A 241 -9.33 26.89 -3.82
C THR A 241 -8.23 27.91 -4.11
N ARG A 242 -7.02 27.45 -4.46
CA ARG A 242 -5.85 28.30 -4.67
C ARG A 242 -5.88 28.93 -6.06
N LYS A 243 -5.84 30.26 -6.13
CA LYS A 243 -5.81 31.03 -7.39
C LYS A 243 -4.58 30.73 -8.25
N GLU A 244 -3.53 30.21 -7.62
CA GLU A 244 -2.29 29.80 -8.27
C GLU A 244 -2.42 28.48 -9.05
N VAL A 245 -3.52 27.73 -8.86
CA VAL A 245 -3.71 26.40 -9.45
C VAL A 245 -4.61 26.47 -10.69
N ASP A 246 -4.16 25.86 -11.78
CA ASP A 246 -4.97 25.59 -12.96
C ASP A 246 -5.85 24.36 -12.70
N PRO A 247 -7.19 24.51 -12.57
CA PRO A 247 -8.08 23.39 -12.32
C PRO A 247 -8.16 22.39 -13.48
N LYS A 248 -7.65 22.74 -14.67
CA LYS A 248 -7.61 21.84 -15.84
C LYS A 248 -6.41 20.89 -15.84
N HIS A 249 -5.44 21.11 -14.97
CA HIS A 249 -4.21 20.32 -14.89
C HIS A 249 -3.89 20.00 -13.43
N VAL A 250 -4.57 18.99 -12.88
CA VAL A 250 -4.38 18.54 -11.49
C VAL A 250 -3.97 17.08 -11.42
N GLY A 251 -2.77 16.83 -10.90
CA GLY A 251 -2.17 15.51 -10.78
C GLY A 251 -2.22 14.93 -9.36
N VAL A 252 -2.07 13.61 -9.25
CA VAL A 252 -1.84 12.92 -7.97
C VAL A 252 -0.66 11.96 -8.07
N THR A 253 0.21 11.96 -7.07
CA THR A 253 1.37 11.06 -7.01
C THR A 253 1.74 10.68 -5.57
N GLY A 254 2.50 9.60 -5.44
CA GLY A 254 3.01 9.11 -4.17
C GLY A 254 3.69 7.75 -4.32
N ASN A 255 4.47 7.38 -3.32
CA ASN A 255 5.24 6.13 -3.30
C ASN A 255 4.88 5.25 -2.10
N SER A 256 4.92 3.92 -2.28
CA SER A 256 4.61 2.95 -1.22
C SER A 256 3.16 3.11 -0.72
N GLY A 257 2.90 3.36 0.56
CA GLY A 257 1.58 3.78 1.04
C GLY A 257 1.02 5.03 0.31
N GLY A 258 1.87 5.91 -0.23
CA GLY A 258 1.46 7.00 -1.13
C GLY A 258 1.07 6.47 -2.51
N GLY A 259 1.73 5.41 -2.99
CA GLY A 259 1.32 4.67 -4.19
C GLY A 259 -0.04 3.99 -3.99
N THR A 260 -0.29 3.44 -2.79
CA THR A 260 -1.60 2.94 -2.36
C THR A 260 -2.66 4.04 -2.49
N MET A 261 -2.44 5.19 -1.85
CA MET A 261 -3.39 6.30 -1.87
C MET A 261 -3.59 6.87 -3.26
N THR A 262 -2.52 7.03 -4.04
CA THR A 262 -2.61 7.46 -5.44
C THR A 262 -3.48 6.49 -6.25
N THR A 263 -3.31 5.19 -6.07
CA THR A 263 -4.11 4.15 -6.75
C THR A 263 -5.59 4.25 -6.36
N TRP A 264 -5.91 4.37 -5.07
CA TRP A 264 -7.29 4.54 -4.61
C TRP A 264 -7.91 5.84 -5.11
N LEU A 265 -7.17 6.95 -5.06
CA LEU A 265 -7.62 8.26 -5.51
C LEU A 265 -7.91 8.29 -7.02
N CYS A 266 -7.17 7.54 -7.84
CA CYS A 266 -7.54 7.32 -9.25
C CYS A 266 -8.93 6.69 -9.37
N GLY A 267 -9.25 5.75 -8.46
CA GLY A 267 -10.51 5.03 -8.42
C GLY A 267 -11.72 5.85 -7.97
N VAL A 268 -11.52 6.74 -6.98
CA VAL A 268 -12.63 7.38 -6.26
C VAL A 268 -12.86 8.86 -6.60
N GLU A 269 -11.94 9.51 -7.30
CA GLU A 269 -12.02 10.95 -7.57
C GLU A 269 -11.80 11.23 -9.05
N SER A 270 -12.83 11.78 -9.69
CA SER A 270 -12.85 11.97 -11.15
C SER A 270 -12.15 13.25 -11.61
N ARG A 271 -11.87 14.20 -10.71
CA ARG A 271 -11.27 15.50 -11.06
C ARG A 271 -9.79 15.43 -11.40
N TRP A 272 -9.06 14.38 -11.01
CA TRP A 272 -7.66 14.20 -11.42
C TRP A 272 -7.53 14.19 -12.95
N THR A 273 -6.51 14.83 -13.47
CA THR A 273 -6.21 14.89 -14.91
C THR A 273 -4.99 14.09 -15.29
N MET A 274 -4.13 13.76 -14.31
CA MET A 274 -2.97 12.89 -14.48
C MET A 274 -2.62 12.17 -13.17
N ALA A 275 -1.98 11.00 -13.23
CA ALA A 275 -1.56 10.28 -12.03
C ALA A 275 -0.25 9.52 -12.20
N ALA A 276 0.46 9.31 -11.09
CA ALA A 276 1.73 8.59 -11.05
C ALA A 276 1.91 7.72 -9.78
N PRO A 277 1.13 6.64 -9.58
CA PRO A 277 1.33 5.74 -8.44
C PRO A 277 2.70 5.04 -8.52
N SER A 278 3.49 5.12 -7.45
CA SER A 278 4.82 4.50 -7.36
C SER A 278 4.92 3.39 -6.31
N CYS A 279 5.56 2.29 -6.69
CA CYS A 279 5.96 1.19 -5.80
C CYS A 279 4.80 0.65 -4.94
N PHE A 280 3.68 0.33 -5.59
CA PHE A 280 2.51 -0.29 -4.95
C PHE A 280 1.69 -1.14 -5.94
N VAL A 281 1.47 -0.64 -7.16
CA VAL A 281 0.63 -1.33 -8.15
C VAL A 281 1.26 -2.66 -8.54
N THR A 282 0.74 -3.74 -7.97
CA THR A 282 0.89 -5.14 -8.35
C THR A 282 -0.50 -5.76 -8.48
N THR A 283 -0.63 -7.03 -8.85
CA THR A 283 -1.95 -7.68 -8.83
C THR A 283 -2.23 -8.22 -7.42
N PHE A 284 -3.50 -8.22 -6.98
CA PHE A 284 -3.87 -8.83 -5.71
C PHE A 284 -3.43 -10.29 -5.63
N ARG A 285 -3.43 -11.02 -6.76
CA ARG A 285 -2.90 -12.38 -6.84
C ARG A 285 -1.43 -12.43 -6.46
N ARG A 286 -0.57 -11.62 -7.08
CA ARG A 286 0.87 -11.61 -6.77
C ARG A 286 1.13 -11.22 -5.32
N ASN A 287 0.40 -10.23 -4.82
CA ASN A 287 0.50 -9.82 -3.43
C ASN A 287 0.16 -10.97 -2.47
N MET A 288 -0.95 -11.67 -2.73
CA MET A 288 -1.38 -12.82 -1.93
C MET A 288 -0.41 -14.01 -2.04
N GLU A 289 0.05 -14.35 -3.25
CA GLU A 289 0.97 -15.48 -3.49
C GLU A 289 2.34 -15.28 -2.83
N ASN A 290 2.80 -14.04 -2.72
CA ASN A 290 4.07 -13.70 -2.07
C ASN A 290 3.93 -13.47 -0.55
N GLU A 291 2.73 -13.69 0.02
CA GLU A 291 2.47 -13.49 1.46
C GLU A 291 2.86 -12.10 1.96
N LEU A 292 2.78 -11.09 1.09
CA LEU A 292 3.15 -9.73 1.44
C LEU A 292 2.15 -9.18 2.46
N PRO A 293 2.63 -8.65 3.60
CA PRO A 293 1.75 -8.07 4.59
C PRO A 293 1.07 -6.83 4.02
N ALA A 294 -0.20 -6.66 4.35
CA ALA A 294 -0.97 -5.46 4.05
C ALA A 294 -1.65 -4.97 5.33
N ASP A 295 -1.70 -3.66 5.51
CA ASP A 295 -2.49 -3.05 6.58
C ASP A 295 -3.91 -2.69 6.11
N THR A 296 -4.71 -2.15 7.02
CA THR A 296 -6.14 -1.91 6.78
C THR A 296 -6.42 -0.83 5.72
N GLU A 297 -5.48 0.09 5.44
CA GLU A 297 -5.67 1.10 4.39
C GLU A 297 -5.43 0.55 2.97
N GLN A 298 -4.71 -0.57 2.87
CA GLN A 298 -4.44 -1.27 1.61
C GLN A 298 -5.55 -2.26 1.23
N CYS A 299 -6.57 -2.42 2.08
CA CYS A 299 -7.61 -3.44 1.93
C CYS A 299 -9.02 -2.85 1.81
N PRO A 300 -9.38 -2.20 0.68
CA PRO A 300 -10.75 -1.74 0.47
C PRO A 300 -11.79 -2.87 0.63
N PRO A 301 -12.88 -2.65 1.40
CA PRO A 301 -13.86 -3.69 1.66
C PRO A 301 -14.43 -4.29 0.38
N LYS A 302 -14.59 -5.63 0.36
CA LYS A 302 -15.20 -6.38 -0.76
C LYS A 302 -14.47 -6.27 -2.11
N ALA A 303 -13.29 -5.66 -2.23
CA ALA A 303 -12.62 -5.46 -3.53
C ALA A 303 -12.57 -6.75 -4.39
N LEU A 304 -12.12 -7.86 -3.80
CA LEU A 304 -12.08 -9.17 -4.46
C LEU A 304 -13.47 -9.72 -4.83
N ALA A 305 -14.45 -9.58 -3.93
CA ALA A 305 -15.83 -10.04 -4.18
C ALA A 305 -16.50 -9.23 -5.30
N LEU A 306 -16.13 -7.95 -5.42
CA LEU A 306 -16.52 -7.06 -6.49
C LEU A 306 -15.64 -7.22 -7.74
N ARG A 307 -14.72 -8.19 -7.77
CA ARG A 307 -13.82 -8.46 -8.90
C ARG A 307 -12.99 -7.24 -9.31
N LEU A 308 -12.54 -6.48 -8.33
CA LEU A 308 -11.58 -5.39 -8.51
C LEU A 308 -10.16 -5.94 -8.26
N ASP A 309 -9.22 -5.42 -9.02
CA ASP A 309 -7.77 -5.55 -8.85
C ASP A 309 -7.15 -4.14 -8.89
N HIS A 310 -5.87 -3.98 -8.55
CA HIS A 310 -5.23 -2.64 -8.53
C HIS A 310 -5.36 -1.94 -9.89
N ASP A 311 -5.30 -2.70 -11.00
CA ASP A 311 -5.49 -2.14 -12.34
C ASP A 311 -6.91 -1.60 -12.58
N ASP A 312 -7.95 -2.14 -11.93
CA ASP A 312 -9.30 -1.60 -12.04
C ASP A 312 -9.41 -0.20 -11.39
N PHE A 313 -8.72 0.05 -10.28
CA PHE A 313 -8.70 1.39 -9.68
C PHE A 313 -8.06 2.45 -10.59
N ILE A 314 -7.04 2.06 -11.34
CA ILE A 314 -6.43 2.93 -12.36
C ILE A 314 -7.33 3.07 -13.60
N ALA A 315 -8.03 2.00 -13.98
CA ALA A 315 -8.96 2.00 -15.12
C ALA A 315 -10.10 3.03 -14.96
N ALA A 316 -10.48 3.38 -13.72
CA ALA A 316 -11.48 4.41 -13.45
C ALA A 316 -11.08 5.81 -13.99
N MET A 317 -9.79 6.10 -14.14
CA MET A 317 -9.29 7.33 -14.76
C MET A 317 -9.19 7.26 -16.29
N ALA A 318 -9.32 6.09 -16.91
CA ALA A 318 -9.20 5.96 -18.36
C ALA A 318 -10.21 6.88 -19.07
N PRO A 319 -9.80 7.59 -20.15
CA PRO A 319 -8.52 7.51 -20.87
C PRO A 319 -7.46 8.56 -20.45
N LYS A 320 -7.53 9.10 -19.23
CA LYS A 320 -6.62 10.18 -18.77
C LYS A 320 -5.18 9.69 -18.55
N PRO A 321 -4.14 10.54 -18.71
CA PRO A 321 -2.74 10.15 -18.54
C PRO A 321 -2.38 9.52 -17.18
N VAL A 322 -1.89 8.28 -17.17
CA VAL A 322 -1.34 7.63 -15.97
C VAL A 322 0.02 6.97 -16.26
N ILE A 323 0.99 7.12 -15.36
CA ILE A 323 2.24 6.33 -15.37
C ILE A 323 2.32 5.46 -14.13
N LEU A 324 2.49 4.14 -14.33
CA LEU A 324 2.81 3.22 -13.25
C LEU A 324 4.32 3.23 -13.04
N LEU A 325 4.76 3.52 -11.81
CA LEU A 325 6.17 3.52 -11.44
C LEU A 325 6.42 2.30 -10.55
N ALA A 326 7.31 1.42 -10.97
CA ALA A 326 7.67 0.20 -10.26
C ALA A 326 9.18 0.09 -10.11
N LYS A 327 9.63 -0.92 -9.36
CA LYS A 327 11.05 -1.20 -9.11
C LYS A 327 11.34 -2.68 -9.34
N GLU A 328 12.46 -2.97 -9.98
CA GLU A 328 12.89 -4.35 -10.28
C GLU A 328 13.15 -5.15 -9.00
N LYS A 329 13.68 -4.48 -7.97
CA LYS A 329 14.08 -5.10 -6.69
C LYS A 329 13.12 -4.72 -5.55
N ASP A 330 11.89 -4.37 -5.88
CA ASP A 330 10.86 -4.11 -4.87
C ASP A 330 10.40 -5.41 -4.20
N PHE A 331 9.85 -5.29 -2.99
CA PHE A 331 9.03 -6.34 -2.42
C PHE A 331 7.63 -6.36 -3.05
N PHE A 332 7.12 -5.25 -3.56
CA PHE A 332 5.93 -5.26 -4.43
C PHE A 332 6.27 -5.88 -5.79
N ASP A 333 5.70 -7.05 -6.07
CA ASP A 333 6.10 -7.86 -7.23
C ASP A 333 5.92 -7.12 -8.56
N VAL A 334 7.04 -6.77 -9.19
CA VAL A 334 7.11 -6.08 -10.49
C VAL A 334 6.43 -6.87 -11.60
N ARG A 335 6.37 -8.21 -11.50
CA ARG A 335 5.64 -9.03 -12.48
C ARG A 335 4.15 -8.71 -12.44
N GLY A 336 3.61 -8.42 -11.26
CA GLY A 336 2.23 -7.93 -11.12
C GLY A 336 2.04 -6.53 -11.68
N SER A 337 3.03 -5.64 -11.57
CA SER A 337 2.99 -4.32 -12.23
C SER A 337 2.97 -4.44 -13.76
N ILE A 338 3.75 -5.36 -14.31
CA ILE A 338 3.79 -5.66 -15.76
C ILE A 338 2.44 -6.23 -16.23
N GLU A 339 1.86 -7.18 -15.48
CA GLU A 339 0.53 -7.74 -15.75
C GLU A 339 -0.56 -6.65 -15.70
N ALA A 340 -0.56 -5.82 -14.65
CA ALA A 340 -1.50 -4.70 -14.49
C ALA A 340 -1.39 -3.69 -15.65
N TYR A 341 -0.17 -3.30 -16.01
CA TYR A 341 0.07 -2.42 -17.16
C TYR A 341 -0.44 -3.02 -18.47
N ALA A 342 -0.18 -4.30 -18.73
CA ALA A 342 -0.65 -4.95 -19.95
C ALA A 342 -2.19 -4.93 -20.07
N ARG A 343 -2.91 -5.15 -18.95
CA ARG A 343 -4.38 -5.04 -18.89
C ARG A 343 -4.85 -3.62 -19.20
N LEU A 344 -4.25 -2.62 -18.55
CA LEU A 344 -4.57 -1.21 -18.75
C LEU A 344 -4.26 -0.74 -20.16
N ARG A 345 -3.11 -1.10 -20.71
CA ARG A 345 -2.70 -0.76 -22.09
C ARG A 345 -3.73 -1.26 -23.11
N GLN A 346 -4.23 -2.47 -22.96
CA GLN A 346 -5.29 -3.00 -23.83
C GLN A 346 -6.59 -2.20 -23.71
N LEU A 347 -6.99 -1.81 -22.49
CA LEU A 347 -8.15 -0.96 -22.26
C LEU A 347 -7.98 0.42 -22.92
N TYR A 348 -6.85 1.08 -22.69
CA TYR A 348 -6.54 2.40 -23.26
C TYR A 348 -6.47 2.35 -24.80
N LYS A 349 -5.96 1.26 -25.36
CA LYS A 349 -5.99 1.02 -26.82
C LYS A 349 -7.40 0.98 -27.38
N LEU A 350 -8.34 0.27 -26.72
CA LEU A 350 -9.75 0.25 -27.14
C LEU A 350 -10.41 1.63 -27.05
N LEU A 351 -9.94 2.48 -26.13
CA LEU A 351 -10.40 3.87 -25.97
C LEU A 351 -9.74 4.84 -26.97
N GLY A 352 -8.77 4.39 -27.77
CA GLY A 352 -8.02 5.22 -28.70
C GLY A 352 -7.01 6.16 -28.02
N ALA A 353 -6.50 5.79 -26.85
CA ALA A 353 -5.60 6.60 -26.03
C ALA A 353 -4.44 5.75 -25.45
N GLU A 354 -3.91 4.79 -26.22
CA GLU A 354 -2.85 3.88 -25.78
C GLU A 354 -1.61 4.62 -25.24
N GLU A 355 -1.33 5.81 -25.78
CA GLU A 355 -0.25 6.71 -25.37
C GLU A 355 -0.45 7.37 -23.99
N ASN A 356 -1.64 7.26 -23.41
CA ASN A 356 -1.97 7.84 -22.10
C ASN A 356 -1.81 6.85 -20.93
N ILE A 357 -1.17 5.71 -21.15
CA ILE A 357 -0.75 4.80 -20.09
C ILE A 357 0.70 4.38 -20.30
N ARG A 358 1.52 4.41 -19.24
CA ARG A 358 2.91 3.98 -19.30
C ARG A 358 3.30 3.17 -18.06
N LEU A 359 4.27 2.29 -18.22
CA LEU A 359 5.00 1.65 -17.13
C LEU A 359 6.47 2.08 -17.19
N PHE A 360 7.03 2.44 -16.04
CA PHE A 360 8.47 2.61 -15.84
C PHE A 360 8.91 1.70 -14.69
N VAL A 361 9.97 0.93 -14.91
CA VAL A 361 10.56 0.03 -13.92
C VAL A 361 11.98 0.50 -13.63
N GLY A 362 12.21 1.05 -12.44
CA GLY A 362 13.55 1.45 -11.99
C GLY A 362 14.39 0.25 -11.50
N PRO A 363 15.73 0.30 -11.60
CA PRO A 363 16.63 -0.83 -11.29
C PRO A 363 16.96 -0.98 -9.79
N THR A 364 16.49 -0.05 -8.96
CA THR A 364 16.77 0.02 -7.52
C THR A 364 15.73 -0.76 -6.70
N ALA A 365 15.93 -0.80 -5.37
CA ALA A 365 14.99 -1.37 -4.43
C ALA A 365 13.78 -0.45 -4.17
N HIS A 366 12.91 -0.85 -3.26
CA HIS A 366 11.73 -0.08 -2.87
C HIS A 366 12.05 1.37 -2.51
N GLY A 367 11.40 2.33 -3.17
CA GLY A 367 11.56 3.75 -2.86
C GLY A 367 11.16 4.68 -3.99
N TYR A 368 10.98 5.96 -3.65
CA TYR A 368 10.73 7.01 -4.65
C TYR A 368 12.04 7.64 -5.12
N SER A 369 13.01 6.84 -5.55
CA SER A 369 14.33 7.36 -5.93
C SER A 369 14.26 8.24 -7.18
N GLN A 370 15.34 9.00 -7.41
CA GLN A 370 15.44 10.02 -8.46
C GLN A 370 14.92 9.53 -9.81
N GLU A 371 15.27 8.35 -10.29
CA GLU A 371 14.83 7.86 -11.60
C GLU A 371 13.31 7.65 -11.70
N ASN A 372 12.64 7.27 -10.60
CA ASN A 372 11.18 7.19 -10.57
C ASN A 372 10.56 8.59 -10.53
N ARG A 373 11.20 9.55 -9.83
CA ARG A 373 10.74 10.93 -9.77
C ARG A 373 10.89 11.63 -11.13
N GLU A 374 12.01 11.43 -11.81
CA GLU A 374 12.24 11.96 -13.17
C GLU A 374 11.28 11.35 -14.20
N ALA A 375 11.00 10.05 -14.11
CA ALA A 375 9.97 9.42 -14.94
C ALA A 375 8.58 10.05 -14.70
N MET A 376 8.26 10.40 -13.45
CA MET A 376 7.03 11.13 -13.11
C MET A 376 7.04 12.56 -13.64
N TYR A 377 8.12 13.33 -13.45
CA TYR A 377 8.24 14.71 -13.91
C TYR A 377 8.03 14.79 -15.43
N ALA A 378 8.73 13.94 -16.19
CA ALA A 378 8.60 13.86 -17.64
C ALA A 378 7.16 13.50 -18.09
N TRP A 379 6.48 12.60 -17.35
CA TRP A 379 5.10 12.25 -17.63
C TRP A 379 4.13 13.42 -17.41
N PHE A 380 4.29 14.14 -16.30
CA PHE A 380 3.44 15.30 -15.99
C PHE A 380 3.71 16.47 -16.94
N HIS A 381 4.97 16.71 -17.35
CA HIS A 381 5.29 17.70 -18.39
C HIS A 381 4.56 17.40 -19.70
N ARG A 382 4.59 16.14 -20.15
CA ARG A 382 3.83 15.72 -21.34
C ARG A 382 2.32 16.00 -21.18
N ALA A 383 1.75 15.69 -20.02
CA ALA A 383 0.31 15.85 -19.78
C ALA A 383 -0.14 17.32 -19.66
N THR A 384 0.77 18.22 -19.28
CA THR A 384 0.47 19.65 -19.04
C THR A 384 0.97 20.58 -20.13
N GLY A 385 1.86 20.10 -21.01
CA GLY A 385 2.54 20.92 -22.01
C GLY A 385 3.64 21.82 -21.45
N LEU A 386 4.00 21.68 -20.17
CA LEU A 386 5.15 22.38 -19.60
C LEU A 386 6.45 21.91 -20.26
N VAL A 387 7.33 22.86 -20.59
CA VAL A 387 8.63 22.59 -21.22
C VAL A 387 9.69 22.37 -20.14
N GLY A 388 10.36 21.23 -20.20
CA GLY A 388 11.48 20.86 -19.32
C GLY A 388 12.00 19.47 -19.67
N ASP A 389 13.25 19.17 -19.32
CA ASP A 389 13.86 17.86 -19.60
C ASP A 389 13.42 16.76 -18.61
N GLY A 390 12.65 17.13 -17.58
CA GLY A 390 12.14 16.23 -16.55
C GLY A 390 13.22 15.70 -15.61
N LYS A 391 14.42 16.29 -15.62
CA LYS A 391 15.48 15.95 -14.68
C LYS A 391 15.22 16.55 -13.32
N GLU A 392 15.68 15.85 -12.30
CA GLU A 392 15.56 16.34 -10.95
C GLU A 392 16.49 17.54 -10.72
N PRO A 393 15.95 18.69 -10.29
CA PRO A 393 16.78 19.82 -9.90
C PRO A 393 17.49 19.52 -8.56
N GLU A 394 18.47 20.34 -8.21
CA GLU A 394 19.09 20.27 -6.89
C GLU A 394 18.05 20.49 -5.78
N ILE A 395 18.07 19.63 -4.77
CA ILE A 395 17.11 19.58 -3.67
C ILE A 395 17.88 19.72 -2.36
N THR A 396 17.33 20.52 -1.45
CA THR A 396 17.82 20.65 -0.08
C THR A 396 16.72 20.22 0.86
N ILE A 397 16.96 19.15 1.62
CA ILE A 397 15.96 18.58 2.52
C ILE A 397 15.81 19.48 3.75
N GLU A 398 14.57 19.85 4.04
CA GLU A 398 14.22 20.65 5.20
C GLU A 398 14.20 19.80 6.46
N THR A 399 14.42 20.45 7.61
CA THR A 399 14.14 19.82 8.91
C THR A 399 12.64 19.65 9.12
N ASP A 400 12.26 18.66 9.92
CA ASP A 400 10.86 18.43 10.28
C ASP A 400 10.21 19.69 10.88
N GLU A 401 10.92 20.41 11.77
CA GLU A 401 10.43 21.62 12.43
C GLU A 401 10.08 22.74 11.45
N THR A 402 10.85 22.85 10.36
CA THR A 402 10.60 23.83 9.31
C THR A 402 9.28 23.55 8.59
N LEU A 403 8.87 22.28 8.54
CA LEU A 403 7.69 21.80 7.82
C LEU A 403 6.47 21.54 8.71
N TYR A 404 6.57 21.76 10.02
CA TYR A 404 5.43 21.61 10.93
C TYR A 404 4.37 22.68 10.66
N ALA A 405 3.13 22.22 10.48
CA ALA A 405 1.95 23.06 10.40
C ALA A 405 1.26 23.21 11.76
N ALA A 406 1.38 22.23 12.65
CA ALA A 406 0.87 22.25 14.00
C ALA A 406 1.96 22.62 15.03
N PRO A 407 1.62 23.29 16.15
CA PRO A 407 2.54 23.49 17.25
C PRO A 407 3.11 22.17 17.76
N LYS A 408 4.42 22.14 18.03
CA LYS A 408 5.15 20.94 18.48
C LYS A 408 5.05 19.75 17.50
N GLY A 409 4.70 20.01 16.25
CA GLY A 409 4.59 19.01 15.20
C GLY A 409 3.49 17.98 15.42
N GLN A 410 2.41 18.31 16.14
CA GLN A 410 1.29 17.38 16.37
C GLN A 410 -0.06 18.10 16.47
N VAL A 411 -1.05 17.62 15.70
CA VAL A 411 -2.43 18.17 15.71
C VAL A 411 -3.16 17.96 17.05
N ALA A 412 -2.69 17.02 17.87
CA ALA A 412 -3.17 16.83 19.24
C ALA A 412 -2.95 18.07 20.11
N ALA A 413 -1.90 18.86 19.87
CA ALA A 413 -1.66 20.13 20.56
C ALA A 413 -2.72 21.20 20.22
N LEU A 414 -3.47 21.00 19.13
CA LEU A 414 -4.58 21.85 18.69
C LEU A 414 -5.94 21.24 19.00
N GLN A 415 -5.99 20.21 19.85
CA GLN A 415 -7.22 19.50 20.21
C GLN A 415 -7.98 18.93 18.99
N SER A 416 -7.25 18.54 17.93
CA SER A 416 -7.86 17.82 16.81
C SER A 416 -8.56 16.56 17.33
N LYS A 417 -9.82 16.38 16.95
CA LYS A 417 -10.62 15.22 17.32
C LYS A 417 -9.97 13.94 16.76
N PRO A 418 -9.49 12.99 17.59
CA PRO A 418 -8.81 11.82 17.07
C PRO A 418 -9.80 10.82 16.44
N LEU A 419 -9.32 10.01 15.50
CA LEU A 419 -10.13 9.04 14.75
C LEU A 419 -10.97 8.11 15.65
N GLN A 420 -10.42 7.72 16.79
CA GLN A 420 -11.08 6.87 17.76
C GLN A 420 -12.39 7.45 18.31
N VAL A 421 -12.49 8.77 18.45
CA VAL A 421 -13.72 9.43 18.94
C VAL A 421 -14.82 9.31 17.89
N PHE A 422 -14.51 9.52 16.60
CA PHE A 422 -15.49 9.29 15.53
C PHE A 422 -15.97 7.83 15.49
N THR A 423 -15.04 6.89 15.72
CA THR A 423 -15.36 5.46 15.75
C THR A 423 -16.25 5.12 16.94
N GLN A 424 -15.95 5.69 18.11
CA GLN A 424 -16.74 5.55 19.33
C GLN A 424 -18.15 6.11 19.15
N GLU A 425 -18.29 7.34 18.65
CA GLU A 425 -19.61 7.96 18.40
C GLU A 425 -20.48 7.11 17.48
N LYS A 426 -19.89 6.52 16.42
CA LYS A 426 -20.62 5.57 15.56
C LYS A 426 -21.01 4.29 16.32
N SER A 427 -20.12 3.77 17.15
CA SER A 427 -20.40 2.59 17.98
C SER A 427 -21.58 2.85 18.93
N GLU A 428 -21.59 4.00 19.60
CA GLU A 428 -22.66 4.42 20.52
C GLU A 428 -23.98 4.64 19.77
N ALA A 429 -23.95 5.31 18.62
CA ALA A 429 -25.14 5.49 17.79
C ALA A 429 -25.71 4.16 17.27
N LEU A 430 -24.85 3.18 16.97
CA LEU A 430 -25.28 1.83 16.61
C LEU A 430 -25.84 1.08 17.83
N ALA A 431 -25.26 1.24 19.02
CA ALA A 431 -25.74 0.61 20.24
C ALA A 431 -27.18 1.02 20.57
N VAL A 432 -27.52 2.31 20.42
CA VAL A 432 -28.90 2.82 20.61
C VAL A 432 -29.90 2.20 19.63
N LYS A 433 -29.47 1.86 18.41
CA LYS A 433 -30.33 1.27 17.36
C LYS A 433 -30.43 -0.26 17.43
N ARG A 434 -29.54 -0.92 18.18
CA ARG A 434 -29.51 -2.39 18.27
C ARG A 434 -30.55 -2.87 19.27
N SER A 435 -31.48 -3.69 18.81
CA SER A 435 -32.36 -4.45 19.69
C SER A 435 -31.55 -5.45 20.50
N SER A 436 -31.90 -5.62 21.78
CA SER A 436 -31.38 -6.74 22.56
C SER A 436 -31.86 -8.05 21.93
N LEU A 437 -30.93 -8.98 21.72
CA LEU A 437 -31.26 -10.33 21.29
C LEU A 437 -31.30 -11.22 22.54
N SER A 438 -32.29 -12.11 22.62
CA SER A 438 -32.23 -13.24 23.54
C SER A 438 -31.02 -14.13 23.22
N GLU A 439 -30.60 -14.96 24.17
CA GLU A 439 -29.49 -15.89 23.96
C GLU A 439 -29.69 -16.77 22.71
N ALA A 440 -30.90 -17.30 22.52
CA ALA A 440 -31.24 -18.13 21.37
C ALA A 440 -31.15 -17.37 20.03
N GLU A 441 -31.61 -16.11 20.01
CA GLU A 441 -31.52 -15.25 18.82
C GLU A 441 -30.07 -14.86 18.52
N LEU A 442 -29.27 -14.58 19.55
CA LEU A 442 -27.84 -14.30 19.39
C LEU A 442 -27.10 -15.51 18.83
N GLN A 443 -27.34 -16.71 19.36
CA GLN A 443 -26.77 -17.96 18.84
C GLN A 443 -27.16 -18.18 17.36
N LYS A 444 -28.44 -17.95 17.02
CA LYS A 444 -28.94 -18.03 15.64
C LYS A 444 -28.26 -17.00 14.74
N ALA A 445 -28.10 -15.75 15.21
CA ALA A 445 -27.45 -14.67 14.48
C ALA A 445 -25.97 -14.98 14.22
N VAL A 446 -25.22 -15.42 15.23
CA VAL A 446 -23.80 -15.81 15.10
C VAL A 446 -23.65 -16.96 14.11
N ARG A 447 -24.45 -18.02 14.22
CA ARG A 447 -24.42 -19.15 13.28
C ARG A 447 -24.72 -18.72 11.85
N LYS A 448 -25.73 -17.87 11.65
CA LYS A 448 -26.09 -17.32 10.34
C LYS A 448 -24.95 -16.47 9.76
N THR A 449 -24.40 -15.54 10.54
CA THR A 449 -23.34 -14.61 10.12
C THR A 449 -22.06 -15.33 9.76
N LEU A 450 -21.61 -16.26 10.61
CA LEU A 450 -20.41 -17.06 10.37
C LEU A 450 -20.64 -18.22 9.38
N LYS A 451 -21.86 -18.36 8.83
CA LYS A 451 -22.29 -19.45 7.96
C LYS A 451 -21.95 -20.84 8.54
N LEU A 452 -22.04 -20.97 9.86
CA LEU A 452 -21.77 -22.23 10.55
C LEU A 452 -22.84 -23.24 10.17
N LYS A 453 -22.40 -24.44 9.80
CA LYS A 453 -23.31 -25.58 9.61
C LYS A 453 -24.03 -25.88 10.94
N PRO A 454 -25.26 -26.42 10.91
CA PRO A 454 -25.87 -26.97 12.11
C PRO A 454 -24.91 -27.95 12.78
N ALA A 455 -24.76 -27.86 14.10
CA ALA A 455 -23.91 -28.79 14.84
C ALA A 455 -24.44 -30.20 14.61
N LYS A 456 -23.63 -31.08 14.02
CA LYS A 456 -23.92 -32.50 13.90
C LYS A 456 -23.11 -33.20 14.99
N GLY A 457 -23.78 -33.62 16.07
CA GLY A 457 -23.14 -34.33 17.19
C GLY A 457 -22.62 -33.42 18.31
N GLY A 458 -22.09 -34.07 19.35
CA GLY A 458 -21.41 -33.40 20.47
C GLY A 458 -20.16 -32.64 20.00
N PRO A 459 -19.67 -31.68 20.78
CA PRO A 459 -18.58 -30.83 20.34
C PRO A 459 -17.28 -31.60 20.01
N ASP A 460 -16.63 -31.25 18.89
CA ASP A 460 -15.38 -31.89 18.43
C ASP A 460 -14.23 -31.81 19.46
N TYR A 461 -14.31 -30.93 20.46
CA TYR A 461 -13.33 -30.88 21.54
C TYR A 461 -13.37 -32.09 22.48
N PHE A 462 -14.45 -32.89 22.48
CA PHE A 462 -14.44 -34.20 23.16
C PHE A 462 -13.61 -35.25 22.40
N ALA A 463 -13.43 -35.12 21.07
CA ALA A 463 -12.57 -36.03 20.31
C ALA A 463 -11.08 -35.71 20.50
N PHE A 464 -10.73 -34.44 20.73
CA PHE A 464 -9.34 -34.04 21.00
C PHE A 464 -8.90 -34.35 22.44
N GLN A 465 -9.79 -34.28 23.43
CA GLN A 465 -9.46 -34.72 24.79
C GLN A 465 -9.18 -36.23 24.86
N GLN A 466 -9.91 -37.08 24.13
CA GLN A 466 -9.66 -38.53 24.17
C GLN A 466 -8.30 -38.91 23.55
N ILE A 467 -7.89 -38.24 22.47
CA ILE A 467 -6.58 -38.48 21.83
C ILE A 467 -5.44 -37.94 22.69
N PHE A 468 -5.63 -36.79 23.35
CA PHE A 468 -4.62 -36.21 24.24
C PHE A 468 -4.49 -36.98 25.55
N ILE A 469 -5.61 -37.43 26.15
CA ILE A 469 -5.62 -38.29 27.34
C ILE A 469 -4.98 -39.65 27.03
N ASN A 470 -5.27 -40.26 25.87
CA ASN A 470 -4.64 -41.53 25.48
C ASN A 470 -3.15 -41.39 25.17
N ARG A 471 -2.69 -40.25 24.65
CA ARG A 471 -1.26 -39.98 24.41
C ARG A 471 -0.49 -39.61 25.69
N VAL A 472 -1.12 -38.86 26.60
CA VAL A 472 -0.53 -38.51 27.90
C VAL A 472 -0.51 -39.72 28.84
N ALA A 473 -1.54 -40.59 28.83
CA ALA A 473 -1.54 -41.84 29.58
C ALA A 473 -0.45 -42.82 29.11
N ASN A 474 -0.19 -42.91 27.79
CA ASN A 474 0.92 -43.71 27.26
C ASN A 474 2.30 -43.10 27.57
N ALA A 475 2.43 -41.77 27.60
CA ALA A 475 3.67 -41.11 27.99
C ALA A 475 4.00 -41.27 29.49
N ILE A 476 2.98 -41.29 30.36
CA ILE A 476 3.13 -41.51 31.81
C ILE A 476 3.42 -42.98 32.13
N MET A 477 2.90 -43.94 31.35
CA MET A 477 3.21 -45.37 31.50
C MET A 477 4.63 -45.76 31.07
N ILE A 478 5.24 -45.00 30.13
CA ILE A 478 6.63 -45.22 29.69
C ILE A 478 7.62 -44.60 30.69
N TYR A 479 7.25 -43.54 31.39
CA TYR A 479 8.12 -42.88 32.37
C TYR A 479 8.20 -43.57 33.76
N ASN A 480 7.34 -44.56 34.04
CA ASN A 480 7.33 -45.33 35.30
C ASN A 480 8.00 -46.72 35.20
N ARG A 481 8.79 -46.97 34.15
CA ARG A 481 9.66 -48.17 34.03
C ARG A 481 11.16 -47.83 33.93
N SER A 482 11.55 -46.62 34.29
CA SER A 482 12.95 -46.20 34.30
C SER A 482 13.25 -45.24 35.46
N PHE A 483 12.83 -45.64 36.67
CA PHE A 483 13.44 -45.26 37.95
C PHE A 483 13.36 -46.44 38.90
#